data_AF-A0A4T0IJ23-F1
#
_entry.id   AF-A0A4T0IJ23-F1
#
_cell.length_a   1.000
_cell.length_b   1.000
_cell.length_c   1.000
_cell.angle_alpha   90.00
_cell.angle_beta   90.00
_cell.angle_gamma   90.00
#
_symmetry.space_group_name_H-M   'P 1'
#
loop_
_entity.id
_entity.type
_entity.pdbx_description
1 polymer ?
#
loop_
_entity_poly.entity_id
_entity_poly.type
_entity_poly.pdbx_seq_one_letter_code
_entity_poly.pdbx_strand_id
1 'polypeptide(L)'
;MSQQVGGKSGGKSGGKAGAIDAGRSRSSKAGLQFPVGRIHRHLKNGNYAQRIGAGAPVYLAAVLEYLAAEILELAGNAARDNKKS
;
A
#
# COMPACT_ATOMS: atom_id res chain seq x y z
N MET A 1 -54.21 6.49 -33.32
CA MET A 1 -53.14 7.34 -32.75
C MET A 1 -52.49 6.51 -31.64
N SER A 2 -51.68 5.48 -31.91
CA SER A 2 -50.34 5.51 -32.53
C SER A 2 -49.42 6.49 -31.81
N GLN A 3 -48.66 6.04 -30.80
CA GLN A 3 -47.26 5.61 -30.93
C GLN A 3 -46.62 5.37 -29.55
N GLN A 4 -45.61 4.50 -29.60
CA GLN A 4 -44.80 3.83 -28.59
C GLN A 4 -43.49 4.58 -28.34
N VAL A 5 -42.96 4.63 -27.10
CA VAL A 5 -41.53 4.53 -26.67
C VAL A 5 -41.56 4.39 -25.12
N GLY A 6 -40.90 3.49 -24.37
CA GLY A 6 -39.64 2.75 -24.52
C GLY A 6 -38.61 3.31 -23.49
N GLY A 7 -38.19 2.52 -22.49
CA GLY A 7 -37.10 2.94 -21.59
C GLY A 7 -36.91 2.11 -20.32
N LYS A 8 -36.27 0.94 -20.45
CA LYS A 8 -35.75 0.11 -19.35
C LYS A 8 -34.25 0.38 -19.21
N SER A 9 -33.74 0.70 -18.01
CA SER A 9 -32.35 0.37 -17.63
C SER A 9 -32.04 0.75 -16.19
N GLY A 10 -31.80 -0.26 -15.36
CA GLY A 10 -31.24 -0.10 -14.03
C GLY A 10 -29.79 0.38 -14.05
N GLY A 11 -29.45 1.28 -13.14
CA GLY A 11 -28.08 1.71 -12.86
C GLY A 11 -27.44 0.88 -11.76
N LYS A 12 -27.08 -0.37 -12.06
CA LYS A 12 -26.08 -1.11 -11.27
C LYS A 12 -24.72 -0.86 -11.92
N SER A 13 -24.13 0.31 -11.70
CA SER A 13 -22.72 0.54 -12.01
C SER A 13 -21.88 0.15 -10.80
N GLY A 14 -21.88 -1.15 -10.50
CA GLY A 14 -20.68 -1.79 -9.98
C GLY A 14 -19.62 -1.59 -11.06
N GLY A 15 -18.86 -0.50 -10.94
CA GLY A 15 -17.75 -0.20 -11.81
C GLY A 15 -16.83 -1.40 -11.78
N LYS A 16 -16.81 -2.15 -12.88
CA LYS A 16 -15.76 -3.11 -13.18
C LYS A 16 -14.46 -2.44 -12.77
N ALA A 17 -13.74 -3.05 -11.83
CA ALA A 17 -12.32 -2.82 -11.68
C ALA A 17 -11.73 -3.20 -13.04
N GLY A 18 -11.76 -2.25 -13.98
CA GLY A 18 -10.99 -2.31 -15.20
C GLY A 18 -9.60 -2.63 -14.72
N ALA A 19 -8.99 -3.64 -15.34
CA ALA A 19 -7.62 -4.03 -15.07
C ALA A 19 -6.81 -2.74 -14.95
N ILE A 20 -6.55 -2.35 -13.71
CA ILE A 20 -5.68 -1.23 -13.39
C ILE A 20 -4.40 -1.73 -13.98
N ASP A 21 -3.95 -1.11 -15.07
CA ASP A 21 -2.57 -1.21 -15.52
C ASP A 21 -1.76 -1.21 -14.23
N ALA A 22 -1.13 -2.35 -13.92
CA ALA A 22 -0.72 -2.69 -12.56
C ALA A 22 0.46 -1.79 -12.23
N GLY A 23 0.13 -0.54 -11.94
CA GLY A 23 1.05 0.56 -11.92
C GLY A 23 2.05 0.24 -10.84
N ARG A 24 3.33 0.38 -11.19
CA ARG A 24 4.44 0.08 -10.29
C ARG A 24 4.14 0.62 -8.89
N SER A 25 4.17 -0.28 -7.90
CA SER A 25 3.79 0.04 -6.53
C SER A 25 4.62 1.21 -5.98
N ARG A 26 4.07 2.00 -5.05
CA ARG A 26 4.84 3.09 -4.42
C ARG A 26 6.12 2.57 -3.73
N SER A 27 6.08 1.37 -3.17
CA SER A 27 7.27 0.68 -2.63
C SER A 27 8.32 0.42 -3.72
N SER A 28 7.93 -0.20 -4.83
CA SER A 28 8.86 -0.50 -5.94
C SER A 28 9.34 0.75 -6.70
N LYS A 29 8.61 1.87 -6.66
CA LYS A 29 9.09 3.18 -7.13
C LYS A 29 10.10 3.82 -6.18
N ALA A 30 9.94 3.60 -4.87
CA ALA A 30 10.84 4.11 -3.83
C ALA A 30 12.05 3.19 -3.56
N GLY A 31 12.08 1.97 -4.12
CA GLY A 31 13.14 0.99 -3.85
C GLY A 31 13.06 0.34 -2.46
N LEU A 32 11.86 0.29 -1.87
CA LEU A 32 11.64 -0.25 -0.52
C LEU A 32 10.93 -1.61 -0.58
N GLN A 33 11.34 -2.54 0.28
CA GLN A 33 10.61 -3.78 0.55
C GLN A 33 9.33 -3.53 1.37
N PHE A 34 9.39 -2.58 2.29
CA PHE A 34 8.27 -2.28 3.18
C PHE A 34 7.11 -1.62 2.42
N PRO A 35 5.84 -1.90 2.82
CA PRO A 35 4.67 -1.50 2.06
C PRO A 35 4.27 -0.03 2.31
N VAL A 36 4.85 0.90 1.53
CA VAL A 36 4.55 2.35 1.55
C VAL A 36 3.04 2.62 1.46
N GLY A 37 2.32 1.85 0.63
CA GLY A 37 0.88 1.99 0.45
C GLY A 37 0.09 1.71 1.73
N ARG A 38 0.48 0.66 2.46
CA ARG A 38 -0.14 0.24 3.71
C ARG A 38 0.17 1.24 4.82
N ILE A 39 1.42 1.69 4.91
CA ILE A 39 1.86 2.70 5.88
C ILE A 39 1.09 4.00 5.69
N HIS A 40 0.89 4.45 4.45
CA HIS A 40 0.06 5.63 4.18
C HIS A 40 -1.37 5.47 4.73
N ARG A 41 -2.00 4.30 4.53
CA ARG A 41 -3.34 4.02 5.06
C ARG A 41 -3.36 4.05 6.59
N HIS A 42 -2.35 3.47 7.25
CA HIS A 42 -2.24 3.53 8.71
C HIS A 42 -2.05 4.96 9.22
N LEU A 43 -1.24 5.79 8.55
CA LEU A 43 -1.09 7.20 8.89
C LEU A 43 -2.41 7.99 8.75
N LYS A 44 -3.21 7.68 7.74
CA LYS A 44 -4.54 8.28 7.53
C LYS A 44 -5.55 7.86 8.59
N ASN A 45 -5.55 6.57 8.95
CA ASN A 45 -6.52 6.02 9.91
C ASN A 45 -6.10 6.24 11.37
N GLY A 46 -4.84 6.61 11.64
CA GLY A 46 -4.31 6.83 12.98
C GLY A 46 -4.56 8.23 13.55
N ASN A 47 -5.31 9.09 12.84
CA ASN A 47 -5.68 10.43 13.28
C ASN A 47 -4.50 11.34 13.69
N TYR A 48 -3.30 11.11 13.15
CA TYR A 48 -2.11 11.90 13.48
C TYR A 48 -2.16 13.33 12.94
N ALA A 49 -2.81 13.55 11.80
CA ALA A 49 -3.01 14.86 11.19
C ALA A 49 -4.18 14.81 10.19
N GLN A 50 -4.77 15.98 9.90
CA GLN A 50 -5.84 16.12 8.90
C GLN A 50 -5.37 15.72 7.48
N ARG A 51 -4.11 16.03 7.15
CA ARG A 51 -3.48 15.70 5.86
C ARG A 51 -2.15 15.01 6.10
N ILE A 52 -1.86 14.01 5.28
CA ILE A 52 -0.59 13.29 5.27
C ILE A 52 0.11 13.65 3.96
N GLY A 53 1.33 14.17 4.04
CA GLY A 53 2.13 14.51 2.86
C GLY A 53 2.56 13.25 2.10
N ALA A 54 2.75 13.36 0.78
CA ALA A 54 3.06 12.22 -0.08
C ALA A 54 4.39 11.52 0.28
N GLY A 55 5.37 12.27 0.77
CA GLY A 55 6.68 11.76 1.21
C GLY A 55 6.68 11.11 2.59
N ALA A 56 5.74 11.47 3.48
CA ALA A 56 5.68 10.94 4.84
C ALA A 56 5.66 9.40 4.92
N PRO A 57 4.78 8.68 4.17
CA PRO A 57 4.79 7.22 4.21
C PRO A 57 6.02 6.59 3.56
N VAL A 58 6.72 7.29 2.66
CA VAL A 58 7.97 6.80 2.06
C VAL A 58 9.09 6.88 3.09
N TYR A 59 9.24 8.03 3.74
CA TYR A 59 10.25 8.25 4.77
C TYR A 59 10.07 7.29 5.95
N LEU A 60 8.84 7.16 6.45
CA LEU A 60 8.56 6.24 7.55
C LEU A 60 8.81 4.78 7.14
N ALA A 61 8.45 4.37 5.92
CA ALA A 61 8.75 3.03 5.44
C ALA A 61 10.25 2.75 5.39
N ALA A 62 11.04 3.71 4.89
CA ALA A 62 12.50 3.57 4.80
C ALA A 62 13.14 3.43 6.19
N VAL A 63 12.73 4.24 7.17
CA VAL A 63 13.24 4.14 8.54
C VAL A 63 12.88 2.80 9.18
N LEU A 64 11.63 2.34 9.04
CA LEU A 64 11.20 1.06 9.57
C LEU A 64 11.94 -0.11 8.91
N GLU A 65 12.16 -0.05 7.60
CA GLU A 65 12.92 -1.06 6.85
C GLU A 65 14.38 -1.12 7.28
N TYR A 66 15.03 0.05 7.42
CA TYR A 66 16.40 0.15 7.91
C TYR A 66 16.55 -0.47 9.31
N LEU A 67 15.70 -0.08 10.26
CA LEU A 67 15.77 -0.60 11.63
C LEU A 67 15.50 -2.11 11.68
N ALA A 68 14.54 -2.60 10.88
CA ALA A 68 14.26 -4.03 10.81
C ALA A 68 15.45 -4.80 10.20
N ALA A 69 16.07 -4.27 9.14
CA ALA A 69 17.24 -4.88 8.51
C ALA A 69 18.41 -4.99 9.51
N GLU A 70 18.74 -3.90 10.20
CA GLU A 70 19.82 -3.86 11.20
C GLU A 70 19.60 -4.90 12.31
N ILE A 71 18.39 -4.93 12.88
CA ILE A 71 18.06 -5.87 13.96
C ILE A 71 18.10 -7.31 13.46
N LEU A 72 17.58 -7.58 12.26
CA LEU A 72 17.58 -8.93 11.69
C LEU A 72 18.97 -9.41 11.29
N GLU A 73 19.86 -8.52 10.85
CA GLU A 73 21.25 -8.85 10.57
C GLU A 73 21.97 -9.29 11.86
N LEU A 74 21.86 -8.49 12.92
CA LEU A 74 22.46 -8.83 14.22
C LEU A 74 21.85 -10.11 14.81
N ALA A 75 20.53 -10.27 14.72
CA ALA A 75 19.85 -11.47 15.19
C ALA A 75 20.25 -12.71 14.37
N GLY A 76 20.42 -12.57 13.06
CA GLY A 76 20.88 -13.64 12.17
C GLY A 76 22.30 -14.08 12.50
N ASN A 77 23.21 -13.12 12.74
CA ASN A 77 24.57 -13.40 13.20
C ASN A 77 24.55 -14.13 14.55
N ALA A 78 23.78 -13.64 15.53
CA ALA A 78 23.64 -14.30 16.81
C ALA A 78 23.06 -15.71 16.71
N ALA A 79 22.05 -15.93 15.85
CA ALA A 79 21.47 -17.26 15.62
C ALA A 79 22.50 -18.23 15.01
N ARG A 80 23.30 -17.77 14.06
CA ARG A 80 24.39 -18.55 13.43
C ARG A 80 25.46 -18.92 14.46
N ASP A 81 25.91 -17.97 15.26
CA ASP A 81 26.91 -18.19 16.31
C ASP A 81 26.43 -19.22 17.34
N ASN A 82 25.13 -19.20 17.64
CA ASN A 82 24.49 -20.16 18.54
C ASN A 82 24.04 -21.47 17.85
N LYS A 83 24.38 -21.68 16.56
CA LYS A 83 24.00 -22.85 15.75
C LYS A 83 22.49 -23.12 15.75
N LYS A 84 21.69 -22.06 15.66
CA LYS A 84 20.21 -22.07 15.61
C LYS A 84 19.65 -21.69 14.24
N SER A 85 20.51 -21.58 13.23
CA SER A 85 20.18 -21.24 11.84
C SER A 85 20.18 -22.47 10.94
#